data_AF-A0A0H4CIA4-F1
#
_entry.id   AF-A0A0H4CIA4-F1
#
_cell.length_a   1.000
_cell.length_b   1.000
_cell.length_c   1.000
_cell.angle_alpha   90.00
_cell.angle_beta   90.00
_cell.angle_gamma   90.00
#
_symmetry.space_group_name_H-M   'P 1'
#
loop_
_entity.id
_entity.type
_entity.pdbx_description
1 polymer ?
#
loop_
_entity_poly.entity_id
_entity_poly.type
_entity_poly.pdbx_seq_one_letter_code
_entity_poly.pdbx_strand_id
1 'polypeptide(L)'
;MSAPEDLPVVSTLAEVARLVERRQGLYVRWSKGPGADLEHVSSTDELTGVPMPGLSANPLDVEDWWEDRSVELWVARRLYDYAHLPHDKGPGVRPWVLRGRETGRGPDNEPLVADVEPLCWIGDDVIDAAREEVARQERKWGTLRRRGR
;
A
#
# COMPACT_ATOMS: atom_id res chain seq x y z
N MET A 1 4.18 -7.63 24.62
CA MET A 1 4.06 -8.57 23.49
C MET A 1 5.26 -8.31 22.61
N SER A 2 6.19 -9.25 22.52
CA SER A 2 7.46 -9.05 21.82
C SER A 2 7.23 -9.01 20.31
N ALA A 3 7.55 -7.83 19.75
CA ALA A 3 7.73 -7.35 18.38
C ALA A 3 7.24 -8.16 17.14
N PRO A 4 6.48 -7.51 16.23
CA PRO A 4 6.23 -7.88 14.82
C PRO A 4 7.48 -7.88 13.90
N GLU A 5 8.69 -8.07 14.42
CA GLU A 5 9.93 -8.01 13.62
C GLU A 5 10.19 -9.29 12.82
N ASP A 6 9.66 -10.44 13.27
CA ASP A 6 9.82 -11.75 12.61
C ASP A 6 8.81 -12.00 11.47
N LEU A 7 8.16 -10.95 10.96
CA LEU A 7 7.26 -11.10 9.82
C LEU A 7 8.04 -11.57 8.57
N PRO A 8 7.47 -12.50 7.78
CA PRO A 8 8.09 -12.92 6.54
C PRO A 8 8.26 -11.72 5.60
N VAL A 9 9.30 -11.78 4.77
CA VAL A 9 9.55 -10.80 3.71
C VAL A 9 9.17 -11.45 2.39
N VAL A 10 8.29 -10.82 1.61
CA VAL A 10 8.05 -11.19 0.22
C VAL A 10 9.04 -10.43 -0.66
N SER A 11 9.75 -11.14 -1.52
CA SER A 11 10.90 -10.62 -2.28
C SER A 11 10.63 -10.49 -3.77
N THR A 12 9.46 -10.94 -4.24
CA THR A 12 9.06 -10.79 -5.64
C THR A 12 7.66 -10.22 -5.81
N LEU A 13 7.45 -9.48 -6.90
CA LEU A 13 6.13 -8.94 -7.26
C LEU A 13 5.08 -10.07 -7.42
N ALA A 14 5.48 -11.20 -7.99
CA ALA A 14 4.66 -12.40 -8.13
C ALA A 14 4.22 -13.01 -6.79
N GLU A 15 5.02 -12.91 -5.72
CA GLU A 15 4.60 -13.35 -4.38
C GLU A 15 3.53 -12.45 -3.78
N VAL A 16 3.66 -11.12 -3.98
CA VAL A 16 2.63 -10.17 -3.54
C VAL A 16 1.34 -10.38 -4.32
N ALA A 17 1.41 -10.53 -5.65
CA ALA A 17 0.24 -10.82 -6.48
C ALA A 17 -0.48 -12.09 -6.02
N ARG A 18 0.27 -13.18 -5.81
CA ARG A 18 -0.27 -14.42 -5.26
C ARG A 18 -0.88 -14.27 -3.86
N LEU A 19 -0.41 -13.32 -3.05
CA LEU A 19 -1.01 -13.01 -1.75
C LEU A 19 -2.39 -12.35 -1.93
N VAL A 20 -2.48 -11.38 -2.85
CA VAL A 20 -3.73 -10.68 -3.22
C VAL A 20 -4.75 -11.62 -3.86
N GLU A 21 -4.33 -12.54 -4.71
CA GLU A 21 -5.25 -13.52 -5.33
C GLU A 21 -5.86 -14.49 -4.30
N ARG A 22 -5.12 -14.81 -3.23
CA ARG A 22 -5.56 -15.77 -2.21
C ARG A 22 -6.37 -15.16 -1.07
N ARG A 23 -6.31 -13.84 -0.89
CA ARG A 23 -6.89 -13.15 0.28
C ARG A 23 -7.48 -11.81 -0.14
N GLN A 24 -8.67 -11.53 0.35
CA GLN A 24 -9.31 -10.22 0.25
C GLN A 24 -9.15 -9.44 1.55
N GLY A 25 -9.41 -8.14 1.49
CA GLY A 25 -9.26 -7.19 2.59
C GLY A 25 -7.80 -6.90 2.91
N LEU A 26 -6.92 -6.92 1.91
CA LEU A 26 -5.50 -6.62 2.09
C LEU A 26 -5.23 -5.14 1.85
N TYR A 27 -4.34 -4.59 2.67
CA TYR A 27 -3.82 -3.24 2.53
C TYR A 27 -2.30 -3.24 2.57
N VAL A 28 -1.69 -2.26 1.91
CA VAL A 28 -0.27 -1.91 2.05
C VAL A 28 -0.14 -0.61 2.83
N ARG A 29 0.72 -0.62 3.85
CA ARG A 29 1.08 0.57 4.61
C ARG A 29 2.56 0.83 4.48
N TRP A 30 2.91 2.10 4.37
CA TRP A 30 4.28 2.60 4.39
C TRP A 30 4.52 3.30 5.71
N SER A 31 5.39 2.74 6.53
CA SER A 31 5.73 3.28 7.85
C SER A 31 7.04 2.69 8.34
N LYS A 32 7.45 3.06 9.57
CA LYS A 32 8.59 2.43 10.27
C LYS A 32 8.33 0.98 10.67
N GLY A 33 7.08 0.52 10.52
CA GLY A 33 6.71 -0.87 10.68
C GLY A 33 5.57 -1.11 11.65
N PRO A 34 5.09 -2.37 11.69
CA PRO A 34 3.97 -2.74 12.54
C PRO A 34 4.30 -2.60 14.03
N GLY A 35 5.55 -2.77 14.45
CA GLY A 35 5.93 -2.55 15.86
C GLY A 35 5.57 -1.14 16.34
N ALA A 36 5.99 -0.11 15.60
CA ALA A 36 5.68 1.28 15.93
C ALA A 36 4.19 1.61 15.74
N ASP A 37 3.57 1.11 14.67
CA ASP A 37 2.17 1.44 14.37
C ASP A 37 1.16 0.74 15.30
N LEU A 38 1.50 -0.42 15.86
CA LEU A 38 0.60 -1.16 16.76
C LEU A 38 0.69 -0.69 18.21
N GLU A 39 1.72 0.07 18.59
CA GLU A 39 1.76 0.77 19.89
C GLU A 39 0.61 1.79 20.00
N HIS A 40 0.29 2.45 18.88
CA HIS A 40 -0.84 3.37 18.78
C HIS A 40 -1.42 3.31 17.36
N VAL A 41 -2.54 2.59 17.21
CA VAL A 41 -3.22 2.35 15.92
C VAL A 41 -3.97 3.62 15.46
N SER A 42 -3.20 4.63 15.08
CA SER A 42 -3.67 5.93 14.58
C SER A 42 -2.63 6.51 13.64
N SER A 43 -3.07 6.98 12.48
CA SER A 43 -2.30 7.96 11.70
C SER A 43 -2.67 9.37 12.13
N THR A 44 -1.85 10.33 11.71
CA THR A 44 -2.07 11.75 12.02
C THR A 44 -2.31 12.47 10.70
N ASP A 45 -3.34 13.30 10.64
CA ASP A 45 -3.50 14.24 9.53
C ASP A 45 -2.34 15.25 9.57
N GLU A 46 -1.49 15.24 8.54
CA GLU A 46 -0.29 16.08 8.49
C GLU A 46 -0.62 17.58 8.44
N LEU A 47 -1.81 17.96 7.95
CA LEU A 47 -2.23 19.36 7.89
C LEU A 47 -2.67 19.89 9.26
N THR A 48 -3.45 19.12 10.01
CA THR A 48 -4.09 19.59 11.26
C THR A 48 -3.48 19.01 12.53
N GLY A 49 -2.69 17.95 12.43
CA GLY A 49 -2.17 17.20 13.57
C GLY A 49 -3.23 16.33 14.27
N VAL A 50 -4.45 16.24 13.74
CA VAL A 50 -5.53 15.47 14.36
C VAL A 50 -5.28 13.96 14.21
N PRO A 51 -5.42 13.17 15.29
CA PRO A 51 -5.35 11.71 15.20
C PRO A 51 -6.57 11.17 14.42
N MET A 52 -6.28 10.34 13.43
CA MET A 52 -7.28 9.69 12.59
C MET A 52 -7.70 8.34 13.18
N PRO A 53 -8.95 7.89 13.00
CA PRO A 53 -9.48 6.67 13.63
C PRO A 53 -8.95 5.35 13.00
N GLY A 54 -7.65 5.25 12.73
CA GLY A 54 -6.99 4.07 12.17
C GLY A 54 -5.68 4.40 11.46
N LEU A 55 -5.02 3.37 10.94
CA LEU A 55 -3.83 3.51 10.11
C LEU A 55 -4.22 3.85 8.67
N SER A 56 -3.71 4.96 8.15
CA SER A 56 -3.76 5.28 6.71
C SER A 56 -3.02 4.19 5.93
N ALA A 57 -3.73 3.53 5.02
CA ALA A 57 -3.22 2.42 4.24
C ALA A 57 -3.90 2.36 2.86
N ASN A 58 -3.27 1.65 1.93
CA ASN A 58 -3.73 1.55 0.55
C ASN A 58 -4.31 0.17 0.27
N PRO A 59 -5.53 0.05 -0.29
CA PRO A 59 -6.08 -1.25 -0.65
C PRO A 59 -5.21 -1.93 -1.70
N LEU A 60 -4.98 -3.23 -1.52
CA LEU A 60 -4.31 -4.11 -2.48
C LEU A 60 -5.31 -4.98 -3.25
N ASP A 61 -6.53 -5.14 -2.75
CA ASP A 61 -7.59 -5.88 -3.43
C ASP A 61 -7.78 -5.36 -4.87
N VAL A 62 -7.96 -6.29 -5.81
CA VAL A 62 -8.18 -5.98 -7.22
C VAL A 62 -9.64 -5.55 -7.39
N GLU A 63 -9.84 -4.41 -8.04
CA GLU A 63 -11.18 -3.89 -8.34
C GLU A 63 -11.80 -4.57 -9.57
N ASP A 64 -13.12 -4.72 -9.58
CA ASP A 64 -13.85 -5.43 -10.65
C ASP A 64 -13.60 -4.86 -12.06
N TRP A 65 -13.41 -3.53 -12.18
CA TRP A 65 -13.13 -2.87 -13.46
C TRP A 65 -11.73 -3.19 -14.02
N TRP A 66 -10.88 -3.85 -13.22
CA TRP A 66 -9.60 -4.38 -13.67
C TRP A 66 -9.76 -5.59 -14.60
N GLU A 67 -10.93 -6.23 -14.59
CA GLU A 67 -11.30 -7.34 -15.48
C GLU A 67 -10.26 -8.48 -15.43
N ASP A 68 -9.78 -8.94 -16.59
CA ASP A 68 -8.84 -10.04 -16.76
C ASP A 68 -7.37 -9.58 -16.85
N ARG A 69 -7.07 -8.33 -16.47
CA ARG A 69 -5.71 -7.78 -16.52
C ARG A 69 -4.83 -8.35 -15.41
N SER A 70 -3.52 -8.27 -15.64
CA SER A 70 -2.50 -8.80 -14.73
C SER A 70 -2.65 -8.27 -13.30
N VAL A 71 -2.73 -9.18 -12.32
CA VAL A 71 -2.69 -8.86 -10.89
C VAL A 71 -1.30 -8.36 -10.48
N GLU A 72 -0.23 -8.88 -11.08
CA GLU A 72 1.12 -8.35 -10.85
C GLU A 72 1.21 -6.88 -11.25
N LEU A 73 0.60 -6.50 -12.39
CA LEU A 73 0.56 -5.10 -12.80
C LEU A 73 -0.31 -4.25 -11.85
N TRP A 74 -1.43 -4.78 -11.37
CA TRP A 74 -2.26 -4.10 -10.37
C TRP A 74 -1.42 -3.78 -9.12
N VAL A 75 -0.76 -4.80 -8.56
CA VAL A 75 0.09 -4.65 -7.38
C VAL A 75 1.24 -3.67 -7.65
N ALA A 76 1.91 -3.80 -8.81
CA ALA A 76 2.99 -2.90 -9.19
C ALA A 76 2.53 -1.43 -9.16
N ARG A 77 1.35 -1.14 -9.72
CA ARG A 77 0.75 0.20 -9.68
C ARG A 77 0.51 0.67 -8.24
N ARG A 78 -0.08 -0.16 -7.38
CA ARG A 78 -0.35 0.20 -5.97
C ARG A 78 0.91 0.46 -5.17
N LEU A 79 2.00 -0.26 -5.43
CA LEU A 79 3.31 -0.02 -4.80
C LEU A 79 3.99 1.22 -5.38
N TYR A 80 3.97 1.37 -6.69
CA TYR A 80 4.58 2.48 -7.41
C TYR A 80 4.03 3.84 -6.98
N ASP A 81 2.70 3.96 -6.86
CA ASP A 81 2.01 5.20 -6.50
C ASP A 81 2.54 5.80 -5.19
N TYR A 82 3.06 4.98 -4.27
CA TYR A 82 3.53 5.37 -2.94
C TYR A 82 5.03 5.13 -2.70
N ALA A 83 5.79 4.74 -3.73
CA ALA A 83 7.22 4.47 -3.62
C ALA A 83 8.08 5.72 -3.34
N HIS A 84 7.46 6.91 -3.32
CA HIS A 84 8.07 8.17 -2.93
C HIS A 84 8.08 8.39 -1.40
N LEU A 85 7.22 7.70 -0.65
CA LEU A 85 7.06 7.92 0.79
C LEU A 85 8.33 7.74 1.64
N PRO A 86 9.27 6.82 1.34
CA PRO A 86 10.53 6.76 2.07
C PRO A 86 11.38 8.04 1.95
N HIS A 87 11.26 8.76 0.83
CA HIS A 87 11.92 10.05 0.65
C HIS A 87 11.26 11.14 1.50
N ASP A 88 9.93 11.19 1.52
CA ASP A 88 9.16 12.25 2.16
C ASP A 88 9.06 12.08 3.69
N LYS A 89 8.90 10.84 4.16
CA LYS A 89 8.67 10.49 5.57
C LYS A 89 9.95 10.07 6.31
N GLY A 90 11.05 9.94 5.59
CA GLY A 90 12.38 9.71 6.13
C GLY A 90 12.77 8.23 6.31
N PRO A 91 13.97 7.99 6.85
CA PRO A 91 14.60 6.67 6.87
C PRO A 91 13.81 5.66 7.70
N GLY A 92 13.84 4.40 7.24
CA GLY A 92 13.15 3.28 7.87
C GLY A 92 11.69 3.13 7.46
N VAL A 93 11.13 4.06 6.68
CA VAL A 93 9.81 3.90 6.09
C VAL A 93 9.88 2.89 4.95
N ARG A 94 9.17 1.78 5.10
CA ARG A 94 9.09 0.73 4.08
C ARG A 94 7.71 0.09 4.04
N PRO A 95 7.34 -0.58 2.94
CA PRO A 95 6.01 -1.15 2.78
C PRO A 95 5.85 -2.48 3.53
N TRP A 96 4.68 -2.66 4.13
CA TRP A 96 4.23 -3.93 4.68
C TRP A 96 2.74 -4.16 4.41
N VAL A 97 2.38 -5.43 4.33
CA VAL A 97 1.00 -5.86 4.09
C VAL A 97 0.32 -6.11 5.43
N LEU A 98 -0.91 -5.63 5.53
CA LEU A 98 -1.78 -5.86 6.66
C LEU A 98 -3.18 -6.28 6.21
N ARG A 99 -3.91 -6.86 7.15
CA ARG A 99 -5.36 -6.97 7.12
C ARG A 99 -5.94 -6.12 8.24
N GLY A 100 -7.19 -5.71 8.11
CA GLY A 100 -7.93 -5.08 9.19
C GLY A 100 -9.33 -4.70 8.76
N ARG A 101 -9.93 -3.75 9.48
CA ARG A 101 -11.25 -3.21 9.19
C ARG A 101 -11.15 -1.73 8.87
N GLU A 102 -11.68 -1.33 7.73
CA GLU A 102 -11.85 0.08 7.39
C GLU A 102 -12.85 0.74 8.35
N THR A 103 -12.43 1.83 9.00
CA THR A 103 -13.20 2.61 9.97
C THR A 103 -13.53 4.00 9.48
N GLY A 104 -12.93 4.44 8.38
CA GLY A 104 -13.14 5.75 7.79
C GLY A 104 -12.20 6.01 6.63
N ARG A 105 -12.16 7.27 6.18
CA ARG A 105 -11.29 7.74 5.11
C ARG A 105 -10.47 8.93 5.57
N GLY A 106 -9.20 8.94 5.18
CA GLY A 106 -8.28 10.04 5.38
C GLY A 106 -8.53 11.19 4.40
N PRO A 107 -7.75 12.28 4.51
CA PRO A 107 -7.92 13.49 3.71
C PRO A 107 -7.69 13.25 2.21
N ASP A 108 -6.89 12.25 1.83
CA ASP A 108 -6.64 11.85 0.44
C ASP A 108 -7.58 10.73 -0.03
N ASN A 109 -8.67 10.51 0.71
CA ASN A 109 -9.65 9.46 0.52
C ASN A 109 -9.09 8.03 0.63
N GLU A 110 -7.95 7.87 1.30
CA GLU A 110 -7.37 6.57 1.59
C GLU A 110 -8.07 5.89 2.79
N PRO A 111 -8.22 4.57 2.80
CA PRO A 111 -8.76 3.85 3.95
C PRO A 111 -7.98 4.09 5.24
N LEU A 112 -8.72 4.31 6.32
CA LEU A 112 -8.22 4.24 7.69
C LEU A 112 -8.56 2.87 8.25
N VAL A 113 -7.54 2.10 8.61
CA VAL A 113 -7.68 0.68 8.98
C VAL A 113 -7.41 0.50 10.47
N ALA A 114 -8.37 -0.07 11.19
CA ALA A 114 -8.25 -0.53 12.57
C ALA A 114 -8.23 -2.07 12.64
N ASP A 115 -8.15 -2.63 13.86
CA ASP A 115 -8.14 -4.08 14.08
C ASP A 115 -7.04 -4.78 13.25
N VAL A 116 -5.85 -4.18 13.25
CA VAL A 116 -4.77 -4.45 12.30
C VAL A 116 -4.03 -5.75 12.61
N GLU A 117 -3.95 -6.62 11.61
CA GLU A 117 -3.15 -7.85 11.59
C GLU A 117 -2.01 -7.69 10.57
N PRO A 118 -0.75 -7.53 11.02
CA PRO A 118 0.41 -7.51 10.12
C PRO A 118 0.67 -8.90 9.51
N LEU A 119 0.93 -8.95 8.20
CA LEU A 119 1.13 -10.21 7.48
C LEU A 119 2.56 -10.42 7.01
N CYS A 120 3.14 -9.44 6.32
CA CYS A 120 4.49 -9.55 5.78
C CYS A 120 5.07 -8.17 5.46
N TRP A 121 6.40 -8.11 5.38
CA TRP A 121 7.12 -7.00 4.77
C TRP A 121 7.23 -7.19 3.26
N ILE A 122 7.28 -6.10 2.51
CA ILE A 122 7.62 -6.12 1.08
C ILE A 122 9.07 -5.70 0.94
N GLY A 123 9.89 -6.55 0.30
CA GLY A 123 11.31 -6.28 0.09
C GLY A 123 11.55 -5.16 -0.94
N ASP A 124 12.69 -4.49 -0.83
CA ASP A 124 13.06 -3.36 -1.71
C ASP A 124 13.12 -3.78 -3.19
N ASP A 125 13.59 -4.99 -3.48
CA ASP A 125 13.63 -5.58 -4.83
C ASP A 125 12.23 -5.62 -5.50
N VAL A 126 11.16 -5.75 -4.70
CA VAL A 126 9.78 -5.71 -5.20
C VAL A 126 9.38 -4.31 -5.66
N ILE A 127 9.90 -3.28 -4.98
CA ILE A 127 9.63 -1.88 -5.32
C ILE A 127 10.32 -1.51 -6.62
N ASP A 128 11.54 -1.98 -6.83
CA ASP A 128 12.26 -1.83 -8.09
C ASP A 128 11.53 -2.58 -9.23
N ALA A 129 11.13 -3.83 -8.99
CA ALA A 129 10.34 -4.59 -9.96
C ALA A 129 9.00 -3.91 -10.29
N ALA A 130 8.34 -3.29 -9.31
CA ALA A 130 7.11 -2.53 -9.52
C ALA A 130 7.33 -1.29 -10.39
N ARG A 131 8.43 -0.56 -10.18
CA ARG A 131 8.81 0.59 -11.03
C ARG A 131 9.04 0.16 -12.47
N GLU A 132 9.78 -0.93 -12.68
CA GLU A 132 10.01 -1.48 -14.02
C GLU A 132 8.70 -1.93 -14.68
N GLU A 133 7.83 -2.62 -13.94
CA GLU A 133 6.57 -3.12 -14.47
C GLU A 133 5.64 -1.99 -14.90
N VAL A 134 5.53 -0.92 -14.10
CA VAL A 134 4.74 0.26 -14.46
C VAL A 134 5.36 0.98 -15.67
N ALA A 135 6.69 1.13 -15.72
CA ALA A 135 7.38 1.76 -16.84
C ALA A 135 7.20 1.00 -18.17
N ARG A 136 6.96 -0.32 -18.14
CA ARG A 136 6.65 -1.12 -19.34
C ARG A 136 5.28 -0.81 -19.94
N GLN A 137 4.34 -0.24 -19.18
CA GLN A 137 2.94 -0.07 -19.60
C GLN A 137 2.66 1.18 -20.44
N GLU A 138 3.68 1.83 -21.03
CA GLU A 138 3.55 3.10 -21.77
C GLU A 138 2.56 3.05 -22.95
N ARG A 139 1.25 3.09 -22.66
CA ARG A 139 0.30 3.88 -23.42
C ARG A 139 0.47 5.32 -22.94
N LYS A 140 0.68 6.25 -23.86
CA LYS A 140 0.78 7.69 -23.56
C LYS A 140 -0.29 8.08 -22.54
N TRP A 141 0.14 8.43 -21.32
CA TRP A 141 -0.72 9.09 -20.37
C TRP A 141 -1.22 10.38 -21.03
N GLY A 142 -2.46 10.34 -21.53
CA GLY A 142 -3.07 11.49 -22.15
C GLY A 142 -3.24 12.57 -21.08
N THR A 143 -2.90 13.82 -21.41
CA THR A 143 -3.23 14.94 -20.53
C THR A 143 -4.73 14.90 -20.23
N LEU A 144 -5.11 15.18 -18.97
CA LEU A 144 -6.49 15.26 -18.45
C LEU A 144 -7.40 16.27 -19.19
N ARG A 145 -6.96 16.86 -20.30
CA ARG A 145 -7.76 17.71 -21.17
C ARG A 145 -8.74 16.88 -21.98
N ARG A 146 -9.87 16.55 -21.36
CA ARG A 146 -11.08 16.18 -22.09
C ARG A 146 -11.52 17.40 -22.90
N ARG A 147 -11.22 17.44 -24.21
CA ARG A 147 -11.90 18.38 -25.11
C ARG A 147 -13.35 17.90 -25.21
N GLY A 148 -14.25 18.57 -24.48
CA GLY A 148 -15.68 18.36 -24.65
C GLY A 148 -16.07 18.58 -26.11
N ARG A 149 -16.89 17.68 -26.66
CA ARG A 149 -17.74 17.96 -27.81
C ARG A 149 -19.16 18.15 -27.30
#